data_AF-A0A1Q3K2U7-F1
#
_entry.id   AF-A0A1Q3K2U7-F1
#
_cell.length_a   1.000
_cell.length_b   1.000
_cell.length_c   1.000
_cell.angle_alpha   90.00
_cell.angle_beta   90.00
_cell.angle_gamma   90.00
#
_symmetry.space_group_name_H-M   'P 1'
#
loop_
_entity.id
_entity.type
_entity.pdbx_description
1 polymer ?
#
loop_
_entity_poly.entity_id
_entity_poly.type
_entity_poly.pdbx_seq_one_letter_code
_entity_poly.pdbx_strand_id
1 'polypeptide(L)'
;MYTKEEESFINYWAKERKRKKRVFRHLLTGLPIGIIIVVAVFINFFSGWYKKATMVANADPSVFIILIIAGILIVAFMAVFASYHKWDINETRYKELISRENTDNQ
;
A
#
# COMPACT_ATOMS: atom_id res chain seq x y z
N MET A 1 -29.65 -11.10 10.66
CA MET A 1 -29.26 -12.39 10.02
C MET A 1 -28.32 -12.12 8.85
N TYR A 2 -27.16 -12.79 8.78
CA TYR A 2 -26.15 -12.54 7.74
C TYR A 2 -26.57 -13.08 6.36
N THR A 3 -26.17 -12.37 5.32
CA THR A 3 -26.16 -12.90 3.95
C THR A 3 -25.09 -13.98 3.81
N LYS A 4 -25.26 -14.91 2.84
CA LYS A 4 -24.27 -15.97 2.56
C LYS A 4 -22.87 -15.41 2.29
N GLU A 5 -22.80 -14.22 1.69
CA GLU A 5 -21.53 -13.53 1.40
C GLU A 5 -20.86 -13.03 2.68
N GLU A 6 -21.60 -12.41 3.60
CA GLU A 6 -21.09 -11.91 4.89
C GLU A 6 -20.58 -13.05 5.77
N GLU A 7 -21.32 -14.17 5.84
CA GLU A 7 -20.91 -15.35 6.62
C GLU A 7 -19.61 -15.96 6.07
N SER A 8 -19.49 -16.04 4.73
CA SER A 8 -18.26 -16.51 4.07
C SER A 8 -17.07 -15.59 4.37
N PHE A 9 -17.29 -14.27 4.38
CA PHE A 9 -16.27 -13.28 4.71
C PHE A 9 -15.83 -13.37 6.18
N ILE A 10 -16.77 -13.50 7.12
CA ILE A 10 -16.49 -13.66 8.55
C ILE A 10 -15.62 -14.90 8.79
N ASN A 11 -16.00 -16.05 8.23
CA ASN A 11 -15.26 -17.31 8.37
C ASN A 11 -13.87 -17.23 7.75
N TYR A 12 -13.77 -16.65 6.55
CA TYR A 12 -12.48 -16.42 5.89
C TYR A 12 -11.59 -15.50 6.72
N TRP A 13 -12.09 -14.32 7.13
CA TRP A 13 -11.30 -13.31 7.81
C TRP A 13 -10.91 -13.74 9.23
N ALA A 14 -11.77 -14.46 9.95
CA ALA A 14 -11.45 -15.01 11.28
C ALA A 14 -10.26 -15.96 11.24
N LYS A 15 -10.15 -16.79 10.19
CA LYS A 15 -9.00 -17.70 9.98
C LYS A 15 -7.76 -16.95 9.47
N GLU A 16 -7.97 -16.00 8.56
CA GLU A 16 -6.91 -15.34 7.83
C GLU A 16 -6.25 -14.18 8.61
N ARG A 17 -6.96 -13.51 9.54
CA ARG A 17 -6.47 -12.32 10.27
C ARG A 17 -5.15 -12.55 11.00
N LYS A 18 -4.96 -13.73 11.61
CA LYS A 18 -3.74 -14.11 12.33
C LYS A 18 -2.57 -14.34 11.36
N ARG A 19 -2.84 -14.94 10.20
CA ARG A 19 -1.85 -15.18 9.13
C ARG A 19 -1.45 -13.85 8.48
N LYS A 20 -2.41 -13.03 8.09
CA LYS A 20 -2.15 -11.71 7.49
C LYS A 20 -1.39 -10.77 8.43
N LYS A 21 -1.70 -10.73 9.73
CA LYS A 21 -0.92 -9.96 10.73
C LYS A 21 0.57 -10.37 10.78
N ARG A 22 0.90 -11.63 10.43
CA ARG A 22 2.29 -12.08 10.27
C ARG A 22 2.86 -11.73 8.89
N VAL A 23 2.08 -11.90 7.82
CA VAL A 23 2.45 -11.55 6.43
C VAL A 23 2.59 -10.05 6.19
N PHE A 24 2.03 -9.22 7.08
CA PHE A 24 2.36 -7.80 7.21
C PHE A 24 3.84 -7.49 7.39
N ARG A 25 4.64 -8.47 7.81
CA ARG A 25 6.11 -8.33 7.82
C ARG A 25 6.74 -8.51 6.44
N HIS A 26 6.04 -9.14 5.50
CA HIS A 26 6.48 -9.48 4.15
C HIS A 26 5.68 -8.71 3.08
N LEU A 27 5.63 -7.39 3.23
CA LEU A 27 4.86 -6.36 2.51
C LEU A 27 4.99 -6.35 0.98
N LEU A 28 4.47 -7.36 0.29
CA LEU A 28 4.53 -7.47 -1.18
C LEU A 28 3.29 -6.93 -1.91
N THR A 29 2.21 -6.55 -1.22
CA THR A 29 0.93 -6.22 -1.87
C THR A 29 0.77 -4.75 -2.30
N GLY A 30 1.67 -3.86 -1.85
CA GLY A 30 1.68 -2.43 -2.24
C GLY A 30 2.78 -2.04 -3.24
N LEU A 31 3.66 -2.98 -3.57
CA LEU A 31 4.74 -2.82 -4.56
C LEU A 31 4.27 -2.28 -5.94
N PRO A 32 3.16 -2.75 -6.54
CA PRO A 32 2.85 -2.36 -7.93
C PRO A 32 2.53 -0.87 -8.08
N ILE A 33 1.87 -0.23 -7.10
CA ILE A 33 1.53 1.20 -7.16
C ILE A 33 2.78 2.06 -6.93
N GLY A 34 3.63 1.68 -5.98
CA GLY A 34 4.90 2.39 -5.74
C GLY A 34 5.80 2.38 -6.99
N ILE A 35 5.88 1.24 -7.68
CA ILE A 35 6.66 1.12 -8.92
C ILE A 35 6.14 2.07 -10.00
N ILE A 36 4.81 2.16 -10.19
CA ILE A 36 4.21 3.05 -11.21
C ILE A 36 4.59 4.51 -10.94
N ILE A 37 4.55 4.94 -9.68
CA ILE A 37 4.93 6.31 -9.29
C ILE A 37 6.40 6.57 -9.60
N VAL A 38 7.30 5.65 -9.22
CA VAL A 38 8.73 5.80 -9.50
C VAL A 38 9.01 5.85 -11.00
N VAL A 39 8.37 4.97 -11.78
CA VAL A 39 8.49 4.99 -13.25
C VAL A 39 8.02 6.32 -13.83
N ALA A 40 6.90 6.86 -13.37
CA ALA A 40 6.40 8.16 -13.81
C ALA A 40 7.38 9.31 -13.47
N VAL A 41 8.02 9.27 -12.29
CA VAL A 41 9.05 10.23 -11.89
C VAL A 41 10.27 10.14 -12.82
N PHE A 42 10.74 8.94 -13.16
CA PHE A 42 11.84 8.77 -14.09
C PHE A 42 11.49 9.25 -15.50
N ILE A 43 10.30 8.93 -16.01
CA ILE A 43 9.83 9.42 -17.32
C ILE A 43 9.81 10.96 -17.33
N ASN A 44 9.30 11.58 -16.27
CA ASN A 44 9.27 13.04 -16.15
C ASN A 44 10.67 13.67 -16.06
N PHE A 45 11.59 13.03 -15.33
CA PHE A 45 12.97 13.49 -15.21
C PHE A 45 13.72 13.39 -16.55
N PHE A 46 13.63 12.26 -17.26
CA PHE A 46 14.26 12.07 -18.56
C PHE A 46 13.59 12.86 -19.70
N SER A 47 12.32 13.25 -19.54
CA SER A 47 11.65 14.15 -20.48
C SER A 47 12.36 15.50 -20.64
N GLY A 48 13.20 15.90 -19.67
CA GLY A 48 13.97 17.14 -19.76
C GLY A 48 13.12 18.41 -19.76
N TRP A 49 11.83 18.31 -19.39
CA TRP A 49 10.91 19.44 -19.33
C TRP A 49 11.48 20.57 -18.46
N TYR A 50 12.13 20.22 -17.36
CA TYR A 50 12.75 21.19 -16.47
C TYR A 50 14.25 21.38 -16.77
N LYS A 51 14.58 22.34 -17.65
CA LYS A 51 15.96 22.67 -18.06
C LYS A 51 16.93 22.94 -16.91
N LYS A 52 16.43 23.43 -15.77
CA LYS A 52 17.25 23.68 -14.57
C LYS A 52 17.63 22.39 -13.85
N ALA A 53 16.75 21.38 -13.85
CA ALA A 53 17.04 20.07 -13.28
C ALA A 53 18.05 19.30 -14.15
N THR A 54 17.96 19.40 -15.47
CA THR A 54 18.96 18.77 -16.36
C THR A 54 20.33 19.43 -16.23
N MET A 55 20.40 20.74 -16.01
CA MET A 55 21.66 21.45 -15.76
C MET A 55 22.30 21.04 -14.43
N VAL A 56 21.50 20.93 -13.37
CA VAL A 56 21.98 20.50 -12.04
C VAL A 56 22.38 19.02 -12.02
N ALA A 57 21.62 18.15 -12.70
CA ALA A 57 21.95 16.72 -12.79
C ALA A 57 23.23 16.45 -13.60
N ASN A 58 23.53 17.25 -14.62
CA ASN A 58 24.79 17.16 -15.36
C ASN A 58 25.96 17.77 -14.60
N ALA A 59 25.70 18.75 -13.72
CA ALA A 59 26.73 19.40 -12.90
C ALA A 59 27.12 18.57 -11.67
N ASP A 60 26.17 17.82 -11.10
CA ASP A 60 26.41 16.98 -9.92
C ASP A 60 25.73 15.59 -10.08
N PRO A 61 26.52 14.54 -10.38
CA PRO A 61 26.01 13.18 -10.51
C PRO A 61 25.34 12.62 -9.25
N SER A 62 25.60 13.19 -8.07
CA SER A 62 25.00 12.75 -6.80
C SER A 62 23.48 12.91 -6.77
N VAL A 63 22.93 13.86 -7.56
CA VAL A 63 21.49 14.10 -7.70
C VAL A 63 20.75 12.87 -8.19
N PHE A 64 21.37 12.08 -9.08
CA PHE A 64 20.79 10.84 -9.59
C PHE A 64 20.69 9.77 -8.49
N ILE A 65 21.72 9.65 -7.64
CA ILE A 65 21.73 8.72 -6.51
C ILE A 65 20.66 9.12 -5.48
N ILE A 66 20.50 10.41 -5.20
CA ILE A 66 19.46 10.93 -4.30
C ILE A 66 18.06 10.59 -4.83
N LEU A 67 17.82 10.75 -6.13
CA LEU A 67 16.55 10.38 -6.77
C LEU A 67 16.24 8.89 -6.65
N ILE A 68 17.24 8.02 -6.84
CA ILE A 68 17.07 6.57 -6.65
C ILE A 68 16.70 6.26 -5.20
N ILE A 69 17.43 6.82 -4.23
CA ILE A 69 17.17 6.59 -2.80
C ILE A 69 15.77 7.09 -2.43
N ALA A 70 15.39 8.28 -2.88
CA ALA A 70 14.06 8.83 -2.67
C ALA A 70 12.97 7.94 -3.28
N GLY A 71 13.18 7.43 -4.50
CA GLY A 71 12.27 6.49 -5.15
C GLY A 71 12.11 5.19 -4.35
N ILE A 72 13.21 4.60 -3.87
CA ILE A 72 13.18 3.40 -3.02
C ILE A 72 12.40 3.66 -1.73
N LEU A 73 12.62 4.81 -1.07
CA LEU A 73 11.90 5.19 0.14
C LEU A 73 10.39 5.35 -0.11
N ILE A 74 10.00 5.99 -1.22
CA ILE A 74 8.59 6.14 -1.60
C ILE A 74 7.96 4.76 -1.83
N VAL A 75 8.63 3.85 -2.55
CA VAL A 75 8.13 2.49 -2.80
C VAL A 75 7.99 1.72 -1.50
N ALA A 76 9.00 1.77 -0.63
CA ALA A 76 8.98 1.11 0.66
C ALA A 76 7.84 1.63 1.54
N PHE A 77 7.68 2.95 1.62
CA PHE A 77 6.60 3.60 2.36
C PHE A 77 5.22 3.21 1.81
N MET A 78 5.02 3.29 0.48
CA MET A 78 3.76 2.91 -0.16
C MET A 78 3.43 1.43 0.03
N ALA A 79 4.43 0.55 -0.01
CA ALA A 79 4.24 -0.88 0.23
C ALA A 79 3.72 -1.14 1.66
N VAL A 80 4.38 -0.55 2.66
CA VAL A 80 3.99 -0.61 4.08
C VAL A 80 2.57 -0.07 4.26
N PHE A 81 2.33 1.14 3.76
CA PHE A 81 1.07 1.86 3.98
C PHE A 81 -0.12 1.16 3.30
N ALA A 82 0.02 0.74 2.04
CA ALA A 82 -1.06 0.11 1.30
C ALA A 82 -1.49 -1.24 1.91
N SER A 83 -0.52 -2.00 2.45
CA SER A 83 -0.87 -3.20 3.19
C SER A 83 -1.61 -2.85 4.46
N TYR A 84 -1.08 -1.90 5.26
CA TYR A 84 -1.64 -1.49 6.56
C TYR A 84 -3.09 -1.06 6.42
N HIS A 85 -3.33 -0.18 5.47
CA HIS A 85 -4.66 0.34 5.19
C HIS A 85 -5.65 -0.76 4.76
N LYS A 86 -5.25 -1.68 3.88
CA LYS A 86 -6.11 -2.81 3.45
C LYS A 86 -6.51 -3.72 4.60
N TRP A 87 -5.66 -3.89 5.60
CA TRP A 87 -5.99 -4.71 6.77
C TRP A 87 -6.93 -4.01 7.71
N ASP A 88 -6.68 -2.72 7.96
CA ASP A 88 -7.51 -1.91 8.84
C ASP A 88 -8.96 -1.83 8.32
N ILE A 89 -9.15 -1.68 7.00
CA ILE A 89 -10.48 -1.72 6.36
C ILE A 89 -11.19 -3.06 6.60
N ASN A 90 -10.49 -4.18 6.36
CA ASN A 90 -11.09 -5.51 6.51
C ASN A 90 -11.38 -5.83 7.98
N GLU A 91 -10.53 -5.40 8.90
CA GLU A 91 -10.74 -5.57 10.34
C GLU A 91 -11.91 -4.72 10.84
N THR A 92 -12.06 -3.49 10.32
CA THR A 92 -13.21 -2.63 10.63
C THR A 92 -14.51 -3.26 10.13
N ARG A 93 -14.55 -3.70 8.86
CA ARG A 93 -15.72 -4.40 8.29
C ARG A 93 -16.09 -5.66 9.09
N TYR A 94 -15.11 -6.42 9.54
CA TYR A 94 -15.34 -7.59 10.39
C TYR A 94 -15.99 -7.21 11.72
N LYS A 95 -15.48 -6.17 12.40
CA LYS A 95 -16.04 -5.69 13.67
C LYS A 95 -17.46 -5.16 13.51
N GLU A 96 -17.74 -4.43 12.42
CA GLU A 96 -19.07 -3.94 12.10
C GLU A 96 -20.06 -5.09 11.92
N LEU A 97 -19.67 -6.16 11.20
CA LEU A 97 -20.52 -7.32 11.01
C LEU A 97 -20.83 -8.02 12.33
N ILE A 98 -19.83 -8.29 13.16
CA ILE A 98 -20.02 -8.92 14.48
C ILE A 98 -20.88 -8.03 15.41
N SER A 99 -20.69 -6.71 15.35
CA SER A 99 -21.51 -5.78 16.14
C SER A 99 -22.98 -5.83 15.74
N ARG A 100 -23.29 -5.95 14.43
CA ARG A 100 -24.67 -6.07 13.95
C ARG A 100 -25.36 -7.34 14.47
N GLU A 101 -24.65 -8.46 14.56
CA GLU A 101 -25.19 -9.70 15.12
C GLU A 101 -25.52 -9.55 16.61
N ASN A 102 -24.67 -8.89 17.39
CA ASN A 102 -24.95 -8.66 18.81
C ASN A 102 -26.15 -7.73 19.03
N THR A 103 -26.39 -6.77 18.14
CA THR A 103 -27.58 -5.90 18.19
C THR A 103 -28.86 -6.61 17.73
N ASP A 104 -28.79 -7.49 16.72
CA ASP A 104 -29.94 -8.28 16.25
C ASP A 104 -30.37 -9.38 17.25
N ASN A 105 -29.47 -9.82 18.13
CA ASN A 105 -29.70 -10.88 19.13
C ASN A 105 -30.09 -10.35 20.53
N GLN A 106 -30.31 -9.03 20.69
CA GLN A 106 -30.87 -8.41 21.90
C GLN A 106 -32.32 -8.00 21.68
#